data_AF-A0A061DY30-F1
#
_entry.id   AF-A0A061DY30-F1
#
_cell.length_a   1.000
_cell.length_b   1.000
_cell.length_c   1.000
_cell.angle_alpha   90.00
_cell.angle_beta   90.00
_cell.angle_gamma   90.00
#
_symmetry.space_group_name_H-M   'P 1'
#
loop_
_entity.id
_entity.type
_entity.pdbx_description
1 polymer ?
#
loop_
_entity_poly.entity_id
_entity_poly.type
_entity_poly.pdbx_seq_one_letter_code
_entity_poly.pdbx_strand_id
1 'polypeptide(L)'
;MAIRIDLLPPKSLQQPRKILNHPFSTTTLITNRPNKTHNIPCAKRNLSDTALALDLAVTVEKINTHLEQKEKAMKQSREFLFTELCQYLSLKEEEVNKKWRKMKEEEKWVLVKGFVNNWGVNFHPLSVRSVVEMVDEYLQDEKSSSGMFPGLKRMLGFSQDT
;
A
#
# COMPACT_ATOMS: atom_id res chain seq x y z
N MET A 1 45.64 31.21 -22.17
CA MET A 1 44.70 32.14 -21.53
C MET A 1 44.25 31.49 -20.22
N ALA A 2 44.53 32.14 -19.09
CA ALA A 2 44.44 31.56 -17.76
C ALA A 2 43.03 31.75 -17.16
N ILE A 3 42.49 30.66 -16.58
CA ILE A 3 41.19 30.61 -15.90
C ILE A 3 41.41 31.03 -14.45
N ARG A 4 40.72 32.09 -14.00
CA ARG A 4 40.71 32.51 -12.60
C ARG A 4 39.67 31.68 -11.85
N ILE A 5 40.13 31.00 -10.81
CA ILE A 5 39.32 30.20 -9.88
C ILE A 5 39.15 31.06 -8.63
N ASP A 6 37.91 31.43 -8.30
CA ASP A 6 37.56 31.93 -6.97
C ASP A 6 36.95 30.79 -6.15
N LEU A 7 37.58 30.54 -5.01
CA LEU A 7 37.32 29.44 -4.07
C LEU A 7 36.50 29.95 -2.86
N LEU A 8 35.40 29.22 -2.55
CA LEU A 8 34.67 29.06 -1.26
C LEU A 8 33.64 30.13 -0.80
N PRO A 9 32.66 29.83 0.09
CA PRO A 9 31.95 28.57 0.41
C PRO A 9 30.39 28.71 0.49
N PRO A 10 29.61 27.59 0.55
CA PRO A 10 28.14 27.61 0.60
C PRO A 10 27.58 27.94 1.99
N LYS A 11 26.55 28.80 2.02
CA LYS A 11 25.80 29.13 3.24
C LYS A 11 24.98 27.95 3.73
N SER A 12 25.29 27.57 4.97
CA SER A 12 24.66 26.66 5.91
C SER A 12 23.22 26.17 5.63
N LEU A 13 23.12 24.85 5.65
CA LEU A 13 21.96 24.04 6.02
C LEU A 13 21.23 24.61 7.24
N GLN A 14 19.91 24.78 7.15
CA GLN A 14 19.08 25.08 8.30
C GLN A 14 19.07 23.88 9.25
N GLN A 15 19.60 24.12 10.45
CA GLN A 15 19.77 23.18 11.55
C GLN A 15 18.44 22.91 12.27
N PRO A 16 18.15 21.66 12.70
CA PRO A 16 16.98 21.34 13.50
C PRO A 16 17.02 22.05 14.87
N ARG A 17 15.85 22.51 15.32
CA ARG A 17 15.68 23.26 16.58
C ARG A 17 16.10 22.42 17.79
N LYS A 18 16.90 23.04 18.65
CA LYS A 18 17.47 22.53 19.90
C LYS A 18 16.36 22.11 20.87
N ILE A 19 16.48 20.90 21.40
CA ILE A 19 15.75 20.42 22.58
C ILE A 19 16.31 21.18 23.79
N LEU A 20 15.46 21.95 24.46
CA LEU A 20 15.80 22.66 25.69
C LEU A 20 15.61 21.71 26.88
N ASN A 21 16.71 21.20 27.42
CA ASN A 21 16.75 20.51 28.70
C ASN A 21 16.66 21.55 29.82
N HIS A 22 15.64 21.44 30.68
CA HIS A 22 15.56 22.17 31.94
C HIS A 22 15.35 21.20 33.12
N PRO A 23 15.87 21.56 34.30
CA PRO A 23 16.37 20.62 35.29
C PRO A 23 15.28 20.12 36.24
N PHE A 24 15.56 18.95 36.79
CA PHE A 24 14.83 18.31 37.88
C PHE A 24 14.52 19.29 39.02
N SER A 25 13.24 19.37 39.38
CA SER A 25 12.78 19.82 40.70
C SER A 25 11.87 18.75 41.26
N THR A 26 12.34 18.12 42.33
CA THR A 26 11.61 17.13 43.11
C THR A 26 10.58 17.85 44.01
N THR A 27 9.56 17.07 44.38
CA THR A 27 8.68 17.20 45.57
C THR A 27 7.32 17.89 45.40
N THR A 28 6.30 17.02 45.43
CA THR A 28 4.98 17.16 46.07
C THR A 28 4.08 18.32 45.65
N LEU A 29 2.99 17.97 44.94
CA LEU A 29 1.62 18.19 45.41
C LEU A 29 0.69 17.21 44.66
N ILE A 30 0.31 16.16 45.36
CA ILE A 30 -0.74 15.22 44.94
C ILE A 30 -2.04 16.02 44.90
N THR A 31 -2.43 16.50 43.73
CA THR A 31 -3.81 16.91 43.52
C THR A 31 -4.63 15.65 43.33
N ASN A 32 -5.35 15.27 44.39
CA ASN A 32 -6.40 14.26 44.36
C ASN A 32 -7.47 14.66 43.33
N ARG A 33 -7.24 14.33 42.06
CA ARG A 33 -8.31 14.32 41.07
C ARG A 33 -9.04 13.00 41.33
N PRO A 34 -10.32 13.01 41.75
CA PRO A 34 -11.05 11.76 41.86
C PRO A 34 -11.01 11.12 40.48
N ASN A 35 -10.47 9.90 40.42
CA ASN A 35 -10.55 9.04 39.26
C ASN A 35 -12.03 9.00 38.88
N LYS A 36 -12.42 9.78 37.87
CA LYS A 36 -13.71 9.62 37.23
C LYS A 36 -13.57 8.32 36.48
N THR A 37 -13.81 7.22 37.19
CA THR A 37 -14.08 5.91 36.60
C THR A 37 -15.15 6.18 35.58
N HIS A 38 -14.76 6.24 34.30
CA HIS A 38 -15.69 6.03 33.22
C HIS A 38 -16.17 4.60 33.41
N ASN A 39 -17.17 4.44 34.28
CA ASN A 39 -18.03 3.28 34.26
C ASN A 39 -18.71 3.38 32.91
N ILE A 40 -18.10 2.75 31.88
CA ILE A 40 -18.79 2.45 30.64
C ILE A 40 -20.01 1.67 31.13
N PRO A 41 -21.22 2.22 31.02
CA PRO A 41 -22.40 1.45 31.37
C PRO A 41 -22.37 0.28 30.41
N CYS A 42 -22.04 -0.90 30.93
CA CYS A 42 -22.21 -2.13 30.19
C CYS A 42 -23.72 -2.26 30.09
N ALA A 43 -24.29 -1.66 29.03
CA ALA A 43 -25.69 -1.82 28.73
C ALA A 43 -25.86 -3.32 28.61
N LYS A 44 -26.55 -3.93 29.57
CA LYS A 44 -27.12 -5.27 29.44
C LYS A 44 -28.20 -5.19 28.35
N ARG A 45 -27.78 -4.91 27.10
CA ARG A 45 -28.52 -5.35 25.94
C ARG A 45 -28.38 -6.86 26.02
N ASN A 46 -29.49 -7.54 26.24
CA ASN A 46 -29.56 -9.00 26.14
C ASN A 46 -29.31 -9.33 24.67
N LEU A 47 -28.04 -9.28 24.25
CA LEU A 47 -27.58 -9.79 22.99
C LEU A 47 -27.78 -11.29 23.08
N SER A 48 -28.76 -11.78 22.33
CA SER A 48 -28.99 -13.21 22.23
C SER A 48 -27.73 -13.87 21.69
N ASP A 49 -27.28 -14.95 22.33
CA ASP A 49 -26.17 -15.77 21.85
C ASP A 49 -26.37 -16.17 20.38
N THR A 50 -27.62 -16.34 19.95
CA THR A 50 -27.98 -16.61 18.56
C THR A 50 -27.64 -15.44 17.63
N ALA A 51 -27.89 -14.20 18.05
CA ALA A 51 -27.58 -13.01 17.26
C ALA A 51 -26.06 -12.78 17.13
N LEU A 52 -25.31 -13.07 18.20
CA LEU A 52 -23.84 -13.01 18.18
C LEU A 52 -23.24 -14.11 17.30
N ALA A 53 -23.77 -15.33 17.37
CA ALA A 53 -23.33 -16.44 16.52
C ALA A 53 -23.63 -16.16 15.04
N LEU A 54 -24.76 -15.54 14.72
CA LEU A 54 -25.11 -15.11 13.36
C LEU A 54 -24.13 -14.05 12.84
N ASP A 55 -23.84 -13.02 13.63
CA ASP A 55 -22.89 -11.96 13.26
C ASP A 55 -21.48 -12.52 13.06
N LEU A 56 -21.06 -13.46 13.91
CA LEU A 56 -19.80 -14.18 13.75
C LEU A 56 -19.77 -15.00 12.46
N ALA A 57 -20.85 -15.73 12.15
CA ALA A 57 -20.93 -16.53 10.92
C ALA A 57 -20.81 -15.65 9.67
N VAL A 58 -21.53 -14.54 9.64
CA VAL A 58 -21.49 -13.56 8.53
C VAL A 58 -20.10 -12.94 8.40
N THR A 59 -19.45 -12.58 9.50
CA THR A 59 -18.10 -12.01 9.47
C THR A 59 -17.04 -13.03 9.04
N VAL A 60 -17.13 -14.29 9.49
CA VAL A 60 -16.25 -15.37 9.04
C VAL A 60 -16.43 -15.66 7.55
N GLU A 61 -17.67 -15.69 7.06
CA GLU A 61 -17.95 -15.85 5.63
C GLU A 61 -17.37 -14.70 4.80
N LYS A 62 -17.52 -13.45 5.26
CA LYS A 62 -16.90 -12.27 4.63
C LYS A 62 -15.37 -12.35 4.62
N ILE A 63 -14.76 -12.84 5.69
CA ILE A 63 -13.29 -13.00 5.77
C ILE A 63 -12.82 -14.07 4.79
N ASN A 64 -13.52 -15.20 4.72
CA ASN A 64 -13.16 -16.31 3.83
C ASN A 64 -13.25 -15.89 2.36
N THR A 65 -14.35 -15.23 1.98
CA THR A 65 -14.52 -14.74 0.60
C THR A 65 -13.44 -13.74 0.21
N HIS A 66 -13.08 -12.81 1.10
CA HIS A 66 -11.98 -11.87 0.85
C HIS A 66 -10.61 -12.58 0.76
N LEU A 67 -10.38 -13.60 1.57
CA LEU A 67 -9.16 -14.43 1.50
C LEU A 67 -9.02 -15.12 0.15
N GLU A 68 -10.11 -15.74 -0.34
CA GLU A 68 -10.11 -16.40 -1.65
C GLU A 68 -9.86 -15.41 -2.79
N GLN A 69 -10.50 -14.24 -2.76
CA GLN A 69 -10.30 -13.19 -3.76
C GLN A 69 -8.84 -12.71 -3.76
N LYS A 70 -8.28 -12.46 -2.57
CA LYS A 70 -6.88 -12.08 -2.41
C LYS A 70 -5.94 -13.15 -2.95
N GLU A 71 -6.19 -14.42 -2.66
CA GLU A 71 -5.36 -15.51 -3.17
C GLU A 71 -5.40 -15.59 -4.70
N LYS A 72 -6.60 -15.50 -5.28
CA LYS A 72 -6.79 -15.48 -6.75
C LYS A 72 -6.06 -14.30 -7.38
N ALA A 73 -6.19 -13.10 -6.82
CA ALA A 73 -5.49 -11.90 -7.29
C ALA A 73 -3.96 -12.07 -7.18
N MET A 74 -3.46 -12.61 -6.07
CA MET A 74 -2.03 -12.87 -5.88
C MET A 74 -1.49 -13.96 -6.82
N LYS A 75 -2.31 -14.95 -7.17
CA LYS A 75 -1.93 -15.97 -8.16
C LYS A 75 -1.80 -15.35 -9.55
N GLN A 76 -2.81 -14.60 -9.98
CA GLN A 76 -2.81 -13.89 -11.26
C GLN A 76 -1.68 -12.88 -11.34
N SER A 77 -1.39 -12.16 -10.26
CA SER A 77 -0.29 -11.18 -10.25
C SER A 77 1.07 -11.85 -10.40
N ARG A 78 1.28 -13.04 -9.81
CA ARG A 78 2.52 -13.81 -9.98
C ARG A 78 2.69 -14.31 -11.42
N GLU A 79 1.61 -14.81 -12.02
CA GLU A 79 1.61 -15.25 -13.43
C GLU A 79 1.94 -14.08 -14.35
N PHE A 80 1.25 -12.95 -14.18
CA PHE A 80 1.48 -11.73 -14.95
C PHE A 80 2.92 -11.23 -14.83
N LEU A 81 3.46 -11.14 -13.61
CA LEU A 81 4.83 -10.73 -13.36
C LEU A 81 5.85 -11.63 -14.08
N PHE A 82 5.60 -12.95 -14.10
CA PHE A 82 6.48 -13.89 -14.75
C PHE A 82 6.42 -13.76 -16.28
N THR A 83 5.23 -13.53 -16.85
CA THR A 83 5.08 -13.24 -18.29
C THR A 83 5.85 -11.97 -18.68
N GLU A 84 5.73 -10.90 -17.91
CA GLU A 84 6.47 -9.65 -18.14
C GLU A 84 7.99 -9.85 -18.04
N LEU A 85 8.46 -10.67 -17.08
CA LEU A 85 9.87 -11.02 -16.97
C LEU A 85 10.37 -11.81 -18.20
N CYS A 86 9.55 -12.71 -18.74
CA CYS A 86 9.86 -13.45 -19.97
C CYS A 86 9.99 -12.49 -21.17
N GLN A 87 9.07 -11.53 -21.29
CA GLN A 87 9.12 -10.50 -22.32
C GLN A 87 10.36 -9.61 -22.19
N TYR A 88 10.68 -9.17 -20.97
CA TYR A 88 11.89 -8.37 -20.69
C TYR A 88 13.18 -9.09 -21.11
N LEU A 89 13.22 -10.42 -20.93
CA LEU A 89 14.36 -11.25 -21.32
C LEU A 89 14.33 -11.68 -22.80
N SER A 90 13.22 -11.48 -23.51
CA SER A 90 12.96 -12.02 -24.85
C SER A 90 13.19 -13.54 -24.93
N LEU A 91 12.78 -14.28 -23.89
CA LEU A 91 12.94 -15.73 -23.77
C LEU A 91 11.59 -16.40 -23.53
N LYS A 92 11.48 -17.67 -23.92
CA LYS A 92 10.30 -18.49 -23.58
C LYS A 92 10.32 -18.90 -22.10
N GLU A 93 9.14 -19.19 -21.56
CA GLU A 93 8.97 -19.60 -20.15
C GLU A 93 9.91 -20.75 -19.76
N GLU A 94 10.04 -21.77 -20.61
CA GLU A 94 10.88 -22.94 -20.33
C GLU A 94 12.37 -22.57 -20.26
N GLU A 95 12.80 -21.65 -21.12
CA GLU A 95 14.17 -21.16 -21.17
C GLU A 95 14.49 -20.28 -19.96
N VAL A 96 13.58 -19.40 -19.59
CA VAL A 96 13.69 -18.57 -18.37
C VAL A 96 13.78 -19.47 -17.14
N ASN A 97 12.92 -20.49 -17.02
CA ASN A 97 12.95 -21.42 -15.90
C ASN A 97 14.27 -22.19 -15.80
N LYS A 98 14.78 -22.68 -16.94
CA LYS A 98 16.08 -23.37 -17.01
C LYS A 98 17.24 -22.44 -16.65
N LYS A 99 17.21 -21.19 -17.12
CA LYS A 99 18.23 -20.17 -16.83
C LYS A 99 18.19 -19.76 -15.36
N TRP A 100 17.00 -19.48 -14.83
CA TRP A 100 16.77 -19.03 -13.47
C TRP A 100 17.26 -20.04 -12.42
N ARG A 101 17.01 -21.33 -12.64
CA ARG A 101 17.48 -22.41 -11.75
C ARG A 101 19.00 -22.56 -11.72
N LYS A 102 19.69 -22.14 -12.78
CA LYS A 102 21.15 -22.20 -12.89
C LYS A 102 21.85 -20.94 -12.40
N MET A 103 21.14 -19.82 -12.31
CA MET A 103 21.67 -18.55 -11.82
C MET A 103 21.99 -18.62 -10.33
N LYS A 104 23.09 -17.99 -9.94
CA LYS A 104 23.39 -17.72 -8.53
C LYS A 104 22.43 -16.67 -7.99
N GLU A 105 22.33 -16.59 -6.67
CA GLU A 105 21.40 -15.68 -6.01
C GLU A 105 21.71 -14.22 -6.34
N GLU A 106 22.99 -13.85 -6.36
CA GLU A 106 23.46 -12.49 -6.68
C GLU A 106 23.10 -12.09 -8.12
N GLU A 107 23.21 -13.04 -9.06
CA GLU A 107 22.86 -12.83 -10.47
C GLU A 107 21.36 -12.60 -10.62
N LYS A 108 20.53 -13.33 -9.87
CA LYS A 108 19.07 -13.11 -9.85
C LYS A 108 18.74 -11.72 -9.31
N TRP A 109 19.37 -11.29 -8.21
CA TRP A 109 19.15 -9.96 -7.64
C TRP A 109 19.49 -8.83 -8.62
N VAL A 110 20.61 -8.94 -9.33
CA VAL A 110 21.00 -7.97 -10.36
C VAL A 110 19.99 -7.95 -11.50
N LEU A 111 19.57 -9.12 -11.98
CA LEU A 111 18.56 -9.24 -13.05
C LEU A 111 17.23 -8.61 -12.64
N VAL A 112 16.71 -8.97 -11.46
CA VAL A 112 15.44 -8.45 -10.94
C VAL A 112 15.51 -6.95 -10.74
N LYS A 113 16.64 -6.42 -10.25
CA LYS A 113 16.82 -4.96 -10.11
C LYS A 113 16.74 -4.24 -11.45
N GLY A 114 17.38 -4.78 -12.50
CA GLY A 114 17.28 -4.26 -13.86
C GLY A 114 15.85 -4.30 -14.40
N PHE A 115 15.18 -5.44 -14.22
CA PHE A 115 13.79 -5.64 -14.59
C PHE A 115 12.86 -4.63 -13.89
N VAL A 116 12.93 -4.51 -12.56
CA VAL A 116 12.10 -3.59 -11.78
C VAL A 116 12.37 -2.14 -12.15
N ASN A 117 13.61 -1.76 -12.42
CA ASN A 117 13.93 -0.40 -12.85
C ASN A 117 13.30 -0.05 -14.20
N ASN A 118 13.23 -0.99 -15.13
CA ASN A 118 12.58 -0.77 -16.44
C ASN A 118 11.05 -0.82 -16.32
N TRP A 119 10.54 -1.84 -15.64
CA TRP A 119 9.11 -2.09 -15.49
C TRP A 119 8.42 -1.06 -14.60
N GLY A 120 9.07 -0.66 -13.50
CA GLY A 120 8.54 0.27 -12.50
C GLY A 120 8.33 1.70 -13.00
N VAL A 121 8.94 2.09 -14.12
CA VAL A 121 8.66 3.39 -14.77
C VAL A 121 7.18 3.46 -15.19
N ASN A 122 6.61 2.34 -15.64
CA ASN A 122 5.21 2.24 -16.05
C ASN A 122 4.24 2.24 -14.84
N PHE A 123 4.76 1.98 -13.64
CA PHE A 123 4.02 2.01 -12.38
C PHE A 123 4.44 3.23 -11.57
N HIS A 124 4.17 4.42 -12.12
CA HIS A 124 4.22 5.63 -11.31
C HIS A 124 3.11 5.57 -10.25
N PRO A 125 3.37 6.04 -9.02
CA PRO A 125 2.31 6.20 -8.03
C PRO A 125 1.18 7.02 -8.66
N LEU A 126 -0.06 6.55 -8.46
CA LEU A 126 -1.26 7.11 -9.07
C LEU A 126 -1.26 8.63 -8.96
N SER A 127 -1.55 9.31 -10.07
CA SER A 127 -1.67 10.77 -10.05
C SER A 127 -2.73 11.18 -9.04
N VAL A 128 -2.58 12.36 -8.43
CA VAL A 128 -3.58 12.92 -7.49
C VAL A 128 -4.98 12.88 -8.08
N ARG A 129 -5.11 13.14 -9.38
CA ARG A 129 -6.38 13.04 -10.10
C ARG A 129 -6.95 11.61 -10.11
N SER A 130 -6.12 10.62 -10.43
CA SER A 130 -6.55 9.21 -10.43
C SER A 130 -6.94 8.74 -9.03
N VAL A 131 -6.25 9.20 -7.99
CA VAL A 131 -6.61 8.90 -6.60
C VAL A 131 -7.95 9.52 -6.24
N VAL A 132 -8.21 10.77 -6.64
CA VAL A 132 -9.51 11.44 -6.43
C VAL A 132 -10.63 10.69 -7.16
N GLU A 133 -10.46 10.36 -8.44
CA GLU A 133 -11.47 9.63 -9.23
C GLU A 133 -11.78 8.25 -8.61
N MET A 134 -10.76 7.50 -8.16
CA MET A 134 -10.96 6.22 -7.46
C MET A 134 -11.71 6.35 -6.13
N VAL A 135 -11.42 7.41 -5.36
CA VAL A 135 -12.11 7.67 -4.09
C VAL A 135 -13.56 8.08 -4.33
N ASP A 136 -13.82 8.92 -5.33
CA ASP A 136 -15.17 9.33 -5.72
C ASP A 136 -16.02 8.12 -6.17
N GLU A 137 -15.43 7.20 -6.92
CA GLU A 137 -16.10 5.95 -7.33
C GLU A 137 -16.38 5.03 -6.14
N TYR A 138 -15.43 4.84 -5.23
CA TYR A 138 -15.66 4.02 -4.02
C TYR A 138 -16.80 4.58 -3.16
N LEU A 139 -16.89 5.91 -3.04
CA LEU A 139 -17.99 6.57 -2.33
C LEU A 139 -19.34 6.47 -3.09
N GLN A 140 -19.32 6.22 -4.39
CA GLN A 140 -20.52 5.96 -5.21
C GLN A 140 -20.93 4.48 -5.21
N ASP A 141 -19.99 3.53 -5.12
CA ASP A 141 -20.25 2.08 -5.09
C ASP A 141 -20.99 1.63 -3.81
N GLU A 142 -20.93 2.42 -2.72
CA GLU A 142 -21.82 2.28 -1.55
C GLU A 142 -23.31 2.53 -1.89
N LYS A 143 -23.63 3.04 -3.10
CA LYS A 143 -24.99 3.31 -3.59
C LYS A 143 -25.40 2.53 -4.83
N SER A 144 -24.48 1.97 -5.60
CA SER A 144 -24.82 1.19 -6.79
C SER A 144 -23.71 0.22 -7.14
N SER A 145 -23.95 -1.06 -6.89
CA SER A 145 -23.07 -2.15 -7.29
C SER A 145 -22.78 -2.12 -8.80
N SER A 146 -21.50 -2.24 -9.13
CA SER A 146 -20.90 -2.61 -10.42
C SER A 146 -20.51 -1.44 -11.34
N GLY A 147 -19.22 -1.09 -11.33
CA GLY A 147 -18.65 -0.21 -12.35
C GLY A 147 -17.14 -0.20 -12.32
N MET A 148 -16.51 -1.00 -13.18
CA MET A 148 -15.06 -0.93 -13.45
C MET A 148 -14.67 0.50 -13.88
N PHE A 149 -13.53 1.00 -13.37
CA PHE A 149 -13.02 2.36 -13.60
C PHE A 149 -13.19 2.83 -15.06
N PRO A 150 -13.80 3.99 -15.34
CA PRO A 150 -14.01 4.52 -16.69
C PRO A 150 -12.70 4.68 -17.49
N GLY A 151 -11.60 4.99 -16.79
CA GLY A 151 -10.26 5.06 -17.38
C GLY A 151 -9.76 3.69 -17.88
N LEU A 152 -9.97 2.63 -17.09
CA LEU A 152 -9.66 1.25 -17.50
C LEU A 152 -10.62 0.76 -18.58
N LYS A 153 -11.90 1.12 -18.49
CA LYS A 153 -12.91 0.81 -19.51
C LYS A 153 -12.50 1.36 -20.89
N ARG A 154 -11.99 2.60 -20.91
CA ARG A 154 -11.45 3.24 -22.14
C ARG A 154 -10.16 2.57 -22.63
N MET A 155 -9.25 2.18 -21.72
CA MET A 155 -8.02 1.47 -22.09
C MET A 155 -8.28 0.05 -22.61
N LEU A 156 -9.30 -0.65 -22.09
CA LEU A 156 -9.72 -1.98 -22.57
C LEU A 156 -10.62 -1.92 -23.82
N GLY A 157 -10.88 -0.74 -24.38
CA GLY A 157 -11.64 -0.58 -25.62
C GLY A 157 -13.15 -0.78 -25.47
N PHE A 158 -13.69 -0.76 -24.25
CA PHE A 158 -15.13 -0.77 -24.03
C PHE A 158 -15.68 0.63 -24.33
N SER A 159 -16.33 0.78 -25.49
CA SER A 159 -17.08 1.99 -25.85
C SER A 159 -18.16 2.25 -24.81
N GLN A 160 -18.33 3.52 -24.48
CA GLN A 160 -19.43 4.00 -23.66
C GLN A 160 -20.65 4.10 -24.57
N ASP A 161 -21.34 2.98 -24.75
CA ASP A 161 -22.67 3.02 -25.37
C ASP A 161 -23.63 3.60 -24.31
N THR A 162 -24.19 4.74 -24.71
CA THR A 162 -25.10 5.66 -24.02
C THR A 162 -26.15 5.03 -23.12
#